data_AF-W0SDJ2-F1
#
_entry.id   AF-W0SDJ2-F1
#
_cell.length_a   1.000
_cell.length_b   1.000
_cell.length_c   1.000
_cell.angle_alpha   90.00
_cell.angle_beta   90.00
_cell.angle_gamma   90.00
#
_symmetry.space_group_name_H-M   'P 1'
#
loop_
_entity.id
_entity.type
_entity.pdbx_description
1 polymer ?
#
loop_
_entity_poly.entity_id
_entity_poly.type
_entity_poly.pdbx_seq_one_letter_code
_entity_poly.pdbx_strand_id
1 'polypeptide(L)'
;MKKLLMLAAGTLLALPAFAQSAIDYCAKARDPARCEARQAALKSCGEKRGAEKRACLDASIPPVDCSKAQNPQRCEAAQKAKEVCKGKTGKELKKCLRDEQPRKKKKKARKQKAS
;
A
#
# COMPACT_ATOMS: atom_id res chain seq x y z
N MET A 1 -59.04 -30.57 8.83
CA MET A 1 -58.34 -30.29 7.55
C MET A 1 -57.84 -28.84 7.54
N LYS A 2 -56.54 -28.61 7.76
CA LYS A 2 -55.74 -27.50 7.21
C LYS A 2 -54.30 -27.59 7.75
N LYS A 3 -53.46 -28.41 7.11
CA LYS A 3 -51.99 -28.30 7.24
C LYS A 3 -51.58 -27.11 6.38
N LEU A 4 -51.48 -25.93 6.99
CA LEU A 4 -50.96 -24.75 6.32
C LEU A 4 -49.44 -24.89 6.27
N LEU A 5 -48.96 -25.19 5.07
CA LEU A 5 -47.60 -24.97 4.60
C LEU A 5 -47.05 -23.64 5.15
N MET A 6 -45.98 -23.72 5.94
CA MET A 6 -45.04 -22.62 6.14
C MET A 6 -43.68 -23.05 5.60
N LEU A 7 -43.57 -22.94 4.28
CA LEU A 7 -42.32 -22.74 3.56
C LEU A 7 -42.16 -21.22 3.42
N ALA A 8 -41.21 -20.61 4.12
CA ALA A 8 -40.45 -19.46 3.60
C ALA A 8 -39.41 -18.96 4.61
N ALA A 9 -38.20 -18.79 4.08
CA ALA A 9 -37.28 -17.70 4.38
C ALA A 9 -36.62 -17.68 5.77
N GLY A 10 -35.41 -18.23 5.84
CA GLY A 10 -34.48 -17.94 6.92
C GLY A 10 -33.04 -18.39 6.66
N THR A 11 -32.67 -18.69 5.40
CA THR A 11 -31.27 -18.96 5.04
C THR A 11 -30.59 -17.67 4.59
N LEU A 12 -29.42 -17.41 5.20
CA LEU A 12 -28.41 -16.39 4.87
C LEU A 12 -28.69 -14.93 5.29
N LEU A 13 -28.34 -14.60 6.53
CA LEU A 13 -27.67 -13.33 6.82
C LEU A 13 -26.34 -13.59 7.53
N ALA A 14 -25.45 -14.35 6.89
CA ALA A 14 -24.02 -14.24 7.17
C ALA A 14 -23.46 -13.14 6.25
N LEU A 15 -23.75 -11.87 6.59
CA LEU A 15 -23.08 -10.73 5.96
C LEU A 15 -21.57 -10.79 6.28
N PRO A 16 -20.71 -10.34 5.35
CA PRO A 16 -19.33 -10.78 5.27
C PRO A 16 -18.51 -10.19 6.42
N ALA A 17 -18.08 -11.03 7.36
CA ALA A 17 -17.06 -10.73 8.37
C ALA A 17 -15.72 -10.23 7.76
N PHE A 18 -15.58 -10.28 6.43
CA PHE A 18 -14.44 -9.80 5.68
C PHE A 18 -14.40 -8.27 5.48
N ALA A 19 -15.53 -7.55 5.63
CA ALA A 19 -15.55 -6.09 5.48
C ALA A 19 -15.11 -5.36 6.76
N GLN A 20 -15.44 -5.90 7.93
CA GLN A 20 -15.10 -5.31 9.25
C GLN A 20 -13.58 -5.35 9.51
N SER A 21 -12.91 -6.44 9.13
CA SER A 21 -11.47 -6.61 9.35
C SER A 21 -10.61 -5.56 8.65
N ALA A 22 -11.06 -5.01 7.52
CA ALA A 22 -10.31 -4.01 6.78
C ALA A 22 -10.38 -2.62 7.46
N ILE A 23 -11.54 -2.24 8.01
CA ILE A 23 -11.73 -0.94 8.69
C ILE A 23 -10.98 -0.93 10.03
N ASP A 24 -11.12 -1.99 10.82
CA ASP A 24 -10.42 -2.14 12.10
C ASP A 24 -8.89 -2.18 11.95
N TYR A 25 -8.40 -2.67 10.81
CA TYR A 25 -6.98 -2.69 10.49
C TYR A 25 -6.42 -1.29 10.15
N CYS A 26 -7.20 -0.44 9.48
CA CYS A 26 -6.76 0.94 9.19
C CYS A 26 -6.79 1.84 10.41
N ALA A 27 -7.74 1.67 11.32
CA ALA A 27 -7.79 2.43 12.57
C ALA A 27 -6.52 2.25 13.43
N LYS A 28 -5.85 1.09 13.33
CA LYS A 28 -4.59 0.78 14.02
C LYS A 28 -3.33 1.09 13.19
N ALA A 29 -3.51 1.52 11.94
CA ALA A 29 -2.38 1.85 11.08
C ALA A 29 -1.70 3.14 11.54
N ARG A 30 -0.40 3.25 11.24
CA ARG A 30 0.38 4.47 11.51
C ARG A 30 -0.13 5.70 10.74
N ASP A 31 -0.87 5.49 9.65
CA ASP A 31 -1.53 6.52 8.86
C ASP A 31 -2.90 5.98 8.40
N PRO A 32 -3.95 6.18 9.22
CA PRO A 32 -5.28 5.65 8.95
C PRO A 32 -5.88 6.16 7.63
N ALA A 33 -5.79 7.47 7.38
CA ALA A 33 -6.33 8.10 6.17
C ALA A 33 -5.70 7.53 4.89
N ARG A 34 -4.37 7.32 4.89
CA ARG A 34 -3.69 6.70 3.75
C ARG A 34 -3.98 5.21 3.62
N CYS A 35 -4.20 4.52 4.73
CA CYS A 35 -4.64 3.13 4.72
C CYS A 35 -6.02 2.99 4.05
N GLU A 36 -6.98 3.83 4.43
CA GLU A 36 -8.33 3.86 3.85
C GLU A 36 -8.28 4.21 2.36
N ALA A 37 -7.52 5.24 1.98
CA ALA A 37 -7.31 5.60 0.57
C ALA A 37 -6.72 4.43 -0.23
N ARG A 38 -5.80 3.67 0.36
CA ARG A 38 -5.24 2.46 -0.28
C ARG A 38 -6.28 1.36 -0.44
N GLN A 39 -7.18 1.16 0.53
CA GLN A 39 -8.26 0.19 0.39
C GLN A 39 -9.27 0.61 -0.68
N ALA A 40 -9.64 1.88 -0.72
CA ALA A 40 -10.49 2.43 -1.78
C ALA A 40 -9.85 2.23 -3.16
N ALA A 41 -8.56 2.54 -3.30
CA ALA A 41 -7.80 2.33 -4.52
C ALA A 41 -7.73 0.85 -4.94
N LEU A 42 -7.57 -0.08 -3.98
CA LEU A 42 -7.58 -1.51 -4.28
C LEU A 42 -8.92 -2.01 -4.80
N LYS A 43 -10.04 -1.44 -4.32
CA LYS A 43 -11.39 -1.71 -4.82
C LYS A 43 -11.57 -1.12 -6.22
N SER A 44 -11.23 0.17 -6.41
CA SER A 44 -11.42 0.85 -7.71
C SER A 44 -10.52 0.31 -8.82
N CYS A 45 -9.30 -0.13 -8.48
CA CYS A 45 -8.34 -0.73 -9.40
C CYS A 45 -8.43 -2.28 -9.44
N GLY A 46 -9.51 -2.87 -8.91
CA GLY A 46 -9.67 -4.31 -8.73
C GLY A 46 -9.55 -5.12 -10.03
N GLU A 47 -10.24 -4.64 -11.07
CA GLU A 47 -10.30 -5.25 -12.41
C GLU A 47 -8.98 -5.16 -13.19
N LYS A 48 -8.13 -4.20 -12.84
CA LYS A 48 -6.84 -4.00 -13.51
C LYS A 48 -5.84 -5.06 -13.07
N ARG A 49 -4.90 -5.41 -13.94
CA ARG A 49 -3.81 -6.36 -13.64
C ARG A 49 -2.43 -5.80 -14.03
N GLY A 50 -1.37 -6.46 -13.56
CA GLY A 50 0.00 -6.19 -14.01
C GLY A 50 0.47 -4.75 -13.79
N ALA A 51 0.99 -4.13 -14.85
CA ALA A 51 1.47 -2.75 -14.84
C ALA A 51 0.32 -1.73 -14.72
N GLU A 52 -0.81 -2.01 -15.37
CA GLU A 52 -1.99 -1.12 -15.35
C GLU A 52 -2.58 -0.98 -13.95
N LYS A 53 -2.64 -2.10 -13.19
CA LYS A 53 -3.05 -2.05 -11.78
C LYS A 53 -2.13 -1.17 -10.95
N ARG A 54 -0.81 -1.27 -11.17
CA ARG A 54 0.17 -0.46 -10.42
C ARG A 54 0.02 1.02 -10.73
N ALA A 55 -0.08 1.38 -12.01
CA ALA A 55 -0.30 2.76 -12.42
C ALA A 55 -1.59 3.34 -11.80
N CYS A 56 -2.68 2.56 -11.79
CA CYS A 56 -3.93 2.96 -11.15
C CYS A 56 -3.76 3.18 -9.64
N LEU A 57 -3.12 2.25 -8.93
CA LEU A 57 -2.89 2.39 -7.49
C LEU A 57 -1.97 3.58 -7.17
N ASP A 58 -0.93 3.81 -7.96
CA ASP A 58 -0.01 4.92 -7.77
C ASP A 58 -0.69 6.28 -8.00
N ALA A 59 -1.67 6.35 -8.91
CA ALA A 59 -2.47 7.56 -9.14
C ALA A 59 -3.53 7.80 -8.04
N SER A 60 -4.11 6.73 -7.48
CA SER A 60 -5.22 6.84 -6.52
C SER A 60 -4.77 7.00 -5.05
N ILE A 61 -3.53 6.66 -4.70
CA ILE A 61 -3.05 6.69 -3.31
C ILE A 61 -2.36 8.02 -3.02
N PRO A 62 -2.74 8.75 -1.96
CA PRO A 62 -2.11 10.01 -1.63
C PRO A 62 -0.62 9.85 -1.26
N PRO A 63 0.19 10.91 -1.52
CA PRO A 63 1.59 10.92 -1.16
C PRO A 63 1.76 10.79 0.37
N VAL A 64 2.92 10.26 0.79
CA VAL A 64 3.24 10.11 2.21
C VAL A 64 3.61 11.48 2.78
N ASP A 65 2.92 11.90 3.84
CA ASP A 65 3.33 13.04 4.66
C ASP A 65 4.44 12.61 5.62
N CYS A 66 5.70 12.94 5.27
CA CYS A 66 6.85 12.58 6.09
C CYS A 66 6.95 13.36 7.39
N SER A 67 6.26 14.50 7.54
CA SER A 67 6.25 15.29 8.78
C SER A 67 5.56 14.53 9.91
N LYS A 68 4.60 13.66 9.57
CA LYS A 68 3.87 12.81 10.53
C LYS A 68 4.57 11.47 10.79
N ALA A 69 5.71 11.22 10.15
CA ALA A 69 6.46 9.99 10.38
C ALA A 69 7.30 10.12 11.67
N GLN A 70 7.31 9.06 12.50
CA GLN A 70 8.26 8.86 13.61
C GLN A 70 9.74 9.15 13.26
N ASN A 71 10.13 9.04 11.99
CA ASN A 71 11.44 9.50 11.52
C ASN A 71 11.29 10.20 10.17
N PRO A 72 11.13 11.53 10.15
CA PRO A 72 10.92 12.31 8.93
C PRO A 72 12.09 12.18 7.96
N GLN A 73 13.33 12.25 8.46
CA GLN A 73 14.55 12.18 7.65
C GLN A 73 14.66 10.84 6.89
N ARG A 74 14.30 9.73 7.53
CA ARG A 74 14.25 8.40 6.88
C ARG A 74 13.11 8.31 5.87
N CYS A 75 11.96 8.91 6.17
CA CYS A 75 10.82 8.95 5.26
C CYS A 75 11.17 9.73 3.98
N GLU A 76 11.73 10.94 4.11
CA GLU A 76 12.13 11.76 2.98
C GLU A 76 13.20 11.07 2.12
N ALA A 77 14.19 10.44 2.75
CA ALA A 77 15.20 9.67 2.02
C ALA A 77 14.57 8.51 1.23
N ALA A 78 13.55 7.84 1.79
CA ALA A 78 12.82 6.78 1.10
C ALA A 78 11.98 7.33 -0.06
N GLN A 79 11.35 8.50 0.10
CA GLN A 79 10.61 9.16 -0.98
C GLN A 79 11.55 9.58 -2.12
N LYS A 80 12.69 10.21 -1.80
CA LYS A 80 13.73 10.55 -2.80
C LYS A 80 14.23 9.31 -3.55
N ALA A 81 14.48 8.21 -2.84
CA ALA A 81 14.89 6.95 -3.47
C ALA A 81 13.81 6.39 -4.42
N LYS A 82 12.52 6.51 -4.08
CA LYS A 82 11.44 6.08 -4.98
C LYS A 82 11.36 6.92 -6.25
N GLU A 83 11.55 8.24 -6.15
CA GLU A 83 11.59 9.11 -7.33
C GLU A 83 12.78 8.76 -8.25
N VAL A 84 13.98 8.55 -7.69
CA VAL A 84 15.16 8.12 -8.46
C VAL A 84 14.94 6.75 -9.11
N CYS A 85 14.27 5.84 -8.42
CA CYS A 85 14.00 4.49 -8.90
C CYS A 85 12.67 4.37 -9.67
N LYS A 86 12.00 5.47 -10.00
CA LYS A 86 10.73 5.48 -10.72
C LYS A 86 10.89 4.79 -12.08
N GLY A 87 9.87 4.05 -12.50
CA GLY A 87 9.90 3.25 -13.73
C GLY A 87 10.60 1.89 -13.63
N LYS A 88 11.39 1.64 -12.57
CA LYS A 88 11.98 0.30 -12.32
C LYS A 88 10.94 -0.61 -11.67
N THR A 89 10.99 -1.91 -11.99
CA THR A 89 10.07 -2.90 -11.40
C THR A 89 10.82 -4.14 -10.88
N GLY A 90 10.14 -4.97 -10.09
CA GLY A 90 10.65 -6.27 -9.66
C GLY A 90 12.00 -6.22 -8.93
N LYS A 91 12.95 -7.05 -9.38
CA LYS A 91 14.30 -7.16 -8.79
C LYS A 91 15.11 -5.88 -8.97
N GLU A 92 14.95 -5.21 -10.11
CA GLU A 92 15.67 -3.98 -10.43
C GLU A 92 15.28 -2.83 -9.49
N LEU A 93 13.98 -2.67 -9.23
CA LEU A 93 13.48 -1.71 -8.24
C LEU A 93 14.07 -1.98 -6.85
N LYS A 94 14.07 -3.25 -6.41
CA LYS A 94 14.63 -3.64 -5.10
C LYS A 94 16.13 -3.34 -5.01
N LYS A 95 16.88 -3.54 -6.08
CA LYS A 95 18.30 -3.21 -6.14
C LYS A 95 18.50 -1.70 -6.09
N CYS A 96 17.78 -0.95 -6.91
CA CYS A 96 17.85 0.52 -6.93
C CYS A 96 17.55 1.12 -5.56
N LEU A 97 16.41 0.77 -4.94
CA LEU A 97 16.04 1.29 -3.62
C LEU A 97 17.07 0.95 -2.52
N ARG A 98 17.78 -0.17 -2.65
CA ARG A 98 18.85 -0.57 -1.73
C ARG A 98 20.12 0.25 -1.93
N ASP A 99 20.48 0.51 -3.18
CA ASP A 99 21.64 1.33 -3.54
C ASP A 99 21.41 2.80 -3.14
N GLU A 100 20.16 3.27 -3.23
CA GLU A 100 19.75 4.62 -2.87
C GLU A 100 19.65 4.88 -1.35
N GLN A 101 19.80 3.85 -0.51
CA GLN A 101 19.79 4.00 0.95
C GLN A 101 20.91 4.97 1.41
N PRO A 102 20.64 5.93 2.32
CA PRO A 102 21.62 6.92 2.75
C PRO A 102 22.95 6.33 3.25
N ARG A 103 22.90 5.19 3.96
CA ARG A 103 24.09 4.49 4.45
C ARG A 103 24.94 3.91 3.31
N LYS A 104 24.33 3.39 2.25
CA LYS A 104 25.03 2.81 1.10
C LYS A 104 25.62 3.90 0.20
N LYS A 105 24.88 5.00 -0.03
CA LYS A 105 25.42 6.18 -0.72
C LYS A 105 26.66 6.74 -0.03
N LYS A 106 26.62 6.93 1.29
CA LYS A 106 27.78 7.40 2.07
C LYS A 106 29.00 6.47 1.93
N LYS A 107 28.79 5.15 1.98
CA LYS A 107 29.87 4.16 1.78
C LYS A 107 30.44 4.22 0.35
N LYS A 108 29.60 4.34 -0.67
CA LYS A 108 30.03 4.45 -2.07
C LYS A 108 30.84 5.73 -2.29
N ALA A 109 30.37 6.87 -1.79
CA ALA A 109 31.07 8.14 -1.88
C ALA A 109 32.44 8.11 -1.18
N ARG A 110 32.54 7.44 -0.02
CA ARG A 110 33.84 7.25 0.68
C ARG A 110 34.80 6.36 -0.13
N LYS A 111 34.30 5.27 -0.72
CA LYS A 111 35.12 4.39 -1.56
C LYS A 111 35.63 5.10 -2.82
N GLN A 112 34.81 5.94 -3.45
CA GLN A 112 35.18 6.74 -4.62
C GLN A 112 36.21 7.83 -4.34
N LYS A 113 36.34 8.30 -3.10
CA LYS A 113 37.36 9.26 -2.69
C LYS A 113 38.68 8.61 -2.23
N ALA A 114 38.69 7.29 -2.10
CA ALA A 114 39.84 6.48 -1.69
C ALA A 114 40.41 5.65 -2.86
N SER A 115 39.99 5.95 -4.09
CA SER A 115 40.49 5.42 -5.36
C SER A 115 40.94 6.59 -6.22
#